data_AF-A0A833QBI2-F1
#
_entry.id   AF-A0A833QBI2-F1
#
_cell.length_a   1.000
_cell.length_b   1.000
_cell.length_c   1.000
_cell.angle_alpha   90.00
_cell.angle_beta   90.00
_cell.angle_gamma   90.00
#
_symmetry.space_group_name_H-M   'P 1'
#
loop_
_entity.id
_entity.type
_entity.pdbx_description
1 polymer ?
#
loop_
_entity_poly.entity_id
_entity_poly.type
_entity_poly.pdbx_seq_one_letter_code
_entity_poly.pdbx_strand_id
1 'polypeptide(L)'
;MRGLKAVASLTRRSVSSLGFLSSQRSLSTSLSRSSADDQLQNEILVEGKAGARAAVLNRPSLLNTLNTNMGVRLKKLYESWEDNPDIGFVVMKGSGRGFCAGGDVVTLYKQINEGKIEECKDFFKNLYMFIYVLGTYLKPHVAILDGITMGGGGGVSIPGTFRIATNKTIFATPEVHIGFHPDAGASFYLSHLPGHVGEYLALTGERINGVDMIAVGLATHHAMSEQLDLIDERLAKLVTDDPSVIDTSLAQYGDIVYPETKSIFHRLENIDRCFCRDTVEEIIDALEGEVSRTNQDWCTSALKKMKAASPLSLKVALKSIREGRFQTLDECLVREYRMSLHGISKPLSHEFVEGVRAKLVDKDCAPKWDPPTLKDVPDDMVDNYFSPLNEFEELKLPTHLREAFI
;
A
#
# COMPACT_ATOMS: atom_id res chain seq x y z
N MET A 1 -53.51 -52.50 32.76
CA MET A 1 -53.53 -53.97 32.50
C MET A 1 -53.46 -54.18 30.99
N ARG A 2 -52.28 -54.50 30.45
CA ARG A 2 -52.10 -54.90 29.04
C ARG A 2 -51.84 -56.41 29.00
N GLY A 3 -52.64 -57.10 28.17
CA GLY A 3 -52.62 -58.55 27.95
C GLY A 3 -51.32 -59.04 27.32
N LEU A 4 -50.90 -60.28 27.66
CA LEU A 4 -51.19 -61.54 26.92
C LEU A 4 -50.44 -61.59 25.57
N LYS A 5 -49.70 -62.63 25.14
CA LYS A 5 -49.49 -64.06 25.47
C LYS A 5 -48.15 -64.46 24.78
N ALA A 6 -47.23 -65.22 25.37
CA ALA A 6 -47.12 -66.70 25.33
C ALA A 6 -47.00 -67.24 23.88
N VAL A 7 -46.13 -68.16 23.40
CA VAL A 7 -45.26 -69.27 23.88
C VAL A 7 -44.26 -69.49 22.70
N ALA A 8 -42.99 -69.90 22.82
CA ALA A 8 -42.54 -71.28 22.95
C ALA A 8 -41.01 -71.38 22.77
N SER A 9 -40.41 -72.30 23.52
CA SER A 9 -39.03 -72.76 23.49
C SER A 9 -38.66 -73.52 22.21
N LEU A 10 -37.37 -73.54 21.83
CA LEU A 10 -36.54 -74.77 21.71
C LEU A 10 -35.11 -74.49 21.18
N THR A 11 -34.15 -74.77 22.07
CA THR A 11 -32.81 -75.38 21.90
C THR A 11 -32.10 -75.53 20.53
N ARG A 12 -30.83 -75.06 20.57
CA ARG A 12 -29.53 -75.75 20.26
C ARG A 12 -28.88 -75.72 18.85
N ARG A 13 -27.57 -75.40 18.92
CA ARG A 13 -26.40 -75.74 18.06
C ARG A 13 -26.15 -74.83 16.83
N SER A 14 -25.14 -73.94 16.86
CA SER A 14 -23.71 -74.10 16.44
C SER A 14 -23.59 -74.35 14.91
N VAL A 15 -22.83 -73.64 14.05
CA VAL A 15 -21.47 -73.05 14.12
C VAL A 15 -21.32 -72.00 12.97
N SER A 16 -20.44 -71.00 13.18
CA SER A 16 -19.69 -70.15 12.22
C SER A 16 -20.38 -69.34 11.10
N SER A 17 -20.21 -68.01 11.11
CA SER A 17 -19.12 -67.36 10.36
C SER A 17 -19.12 -65.83 10.55
N LEU A 18 -17.89 -65.30 10.70
CA LEU A 18 -17.39 -63.92 10.59
C LEU A 18 -18.37 -62.73 10.63
N GLY A 19 -18.34 -62.00 11.74
CA GLY A 19 -18.84 -60.63 11.87
C GLY A 19 -17.69 -59.64 12.07
N PHE A 20 -17.65 -58.62 11.21
CA PHE A 20 -16.74 -57.48 11.22
C PHE A 20 -16.69 -56.75 12.58
N LEU A 21 -15.48 -56.48 13.07
CA LEU A 21 -15.24 -55.48 14.12
C LEU A 21 -14.88 -54.15 13.45
N SER A 22 -15.83 -53.22 13.39
CA SER A 22 -15.55 -51.82 13.08
C SER A 22 -15.11 -51.10 14.36
N SER A 23 -13.82 -50.79 14.45
CA SER A 23 -13.34 -49.81 15.42
C SER A 23 -13.74 -48.41 14.96
N GLN A 24 -14.75 -47.81 15.57
CA GLN A 24 -14.94 -46.36 15.48
C GLN A 24 -13.85 -45.68 16.31
N ARG A 25 -12.78 -45.22 15.64
CA ARG A 25 -11.99 -44.10 16.14
C ARG A 25 -12.63 -42.82 15.61
N SER A 26 -13.13 -41.99 16.52
CA SER A 26 -13.54 -40.63 16.23
C SER A 26 -12.33 -39.82 15.75
N LEU A 27 -12.33 -39.44 14.47
CA LEU A 27 -11.44 -38.40 13.95
C LEU A 27 -12.18 -37.07 14.01
N SER A 28 -11.83 -36.29 15.02
CA SER A 28 -12.23 -34.89 15.19
C SER A 28 -11.43 -33.98 14.25
N THR A 29 -12.16 -33.23 13.41
CA THR A 29 -11.89 -31.86 12.92
C THR A 29 -10.44 -31.44 12.66
N SER A 30 -9.99 -31.56 11.40
CA SER A 30 -8.80 -30.85 10.87
C SER A 30 -8.99 -30.21 9.49
N LEU A 31 -10.19 -30.26 8.90
CA LEU A 31 -10.43 -29.86 7.50
C LEU A 31 -10.75 -28.37 7.28
N SER A 32 -11.09 -27.61 8.33
CA SER A 32 -11.44 -26.18 8.18
C SER A 32 -10.24 -25.22 8.29
N ARG A 33 -9.12 -25.66 8.89
CA ARG A 33 -7.90 -24.85 8.99
C ARG A 33 -7.14 -24.80 7.66
N SER A 34 -7.11 -25.89 6.90
CA SER A 34 -6.36 -25.93 5.63
C SER A 34 -6.95 -25.01 4.57
N SER A 35 -8.29 -24.92 4.44
CA SER A 35 -8.91 -24.09 3.39
C SER A 35 -8.76 -22.59 3.63
N ALA A 36 -8.85 -22.14 4.89
CA ALA A 36 -8.66 -20.73 5.23
C ALA A 36 -7.18 -20.34 5.11
N ASP A 37 -6.27 -21.21 5.56
CA ASP A 37 -4.83 -20.97 5.42
C ASP A 37 -4.43 -20.96 3.93
N ASP A 38 -4.89 -21.91 3.13
CA ASP A 38 -4.67 -21.93 1.67
C ASP A 38 -5.19 -20.65 1.00
N GLN A 39 -6.34 -20.12 1.41
CA GLN A 39 -6.91 -18.89 0.87
C GLN A 39 -6.07 -17.66 1.23
N LEU A 40 -5.52 -17.60 2.46
CA LEU A 40 -4.60 -16.54 2.90
C LEU A 40 -3.24 -16.63 2.21
N GLN A 41 -2.75 -17.84 1.96
CA GLN A 41 -1.51 -18.06 1.23
C GLN A 41 -1.65 -17.67 -0.25
N ASN A 42 -2.85 -17.78 -0.82
CA ASN A 42 -3.12 -17.41 -2.21
C ASN A 42 -3.15 -15.90 -2.48
N GLU A 43 -3.19 -15.04 -1.46
CA GLU A 43 -3.16 -13.57 -1.67
C GLU A 43 -1.76 -13.02 -2.00
N ILE A 44 -0.70 -13.77 -1.63
CA ILE A 44 0.69 -13.50 -2.03
C ILE A 44 1.32 -14.80 -2.54
N LEU A 45 1.47 -14.92 -3.85
CA LEU A 45 2.15 -16.07 -4.46
C LEU A 45 3.67 -15.90 -4.36
N VAL A 46 4.38 -17.02 -4.31
CA VAL A 46 5.85 -17.05 -4.29
C VAL A 46 6.34 -17.78 -5.53
N GLU A 47 7.17 -17.12 -6.32
CA GLU A 47 7.88 -17.73 -7.44
C GLU A 47 9.37 -17.90 -7.10
N GLY A 48 9.90 -19.11 -7.31
CA GLY A 48 11.31 -19.43 -7.10
C GLY A 48 12.09 -19.40 -8.42
N LYS A 49 13.18 -18.62 -8.45
CA LYS A 49 14.14 -18.56 -9.55
C LYS A 49 15.55 -18.92 -9.01
N ALA A 50 16.54 -19.08 -9.89
CA ALA A 50 17.85 -19.61 -9.53
C ALA A 50 18.55 -18.81 -8.41
N GLY A 51 18.63 -17.48 -8.52
CA GLY A 51 19.19 -16.59 -7.51
C GLY A 51 18.20 -15.57 -6.94
N ALA A 52 16.90 -15.74 -7.18
CA ALA A 52 15.89 -14.76 -6.80
C ALA A 52 14.60 -15.38 -6.28
N ARG A 53 13.86 -14.61 -5.49
CA ARG A 53 12.46 -14.90 -5.11
C ARG A 53 11.56 -13.77 -5.54
N ALA A 54 10.38 -14.10 -6.06
CA ALA A 54 9.36 -13.11 -6.35
C ALA A 54 8.16 -13.26 -5.41
N ALA A 55 7.72 -12.15 -4.81
CA ALA A 55 6.43 -12.02 -4.19
C ALA A 55 5.43 -11.44 -5.20
N VAL A 56 4.37 -12.18 -5.50
CA VAL A 56 3.33 -11.75 -6.45
C VAL A 56 2.06 -11.40 -5.68
N LEU A 57 1.66 -10.13 -5.73
CA LEU A 57 0.41 -9.66 -5.13
C LEU A 57 -0.77 -10.23 -5.92
N ASN A 58 -1.63 -11.02 -5.27
CA ASN A 58 -2.61 -11.86 -5.94
C ASN A 58 -4.05 -11.69 -5.43
N ARG A 59 -4.54 -10.45 -5.51
CA ARG A 59 -5.96 -10.09 -5.34
C ARG A 59 -6.43 -9.28 -6.57
N PRO A 60 -6.35 -9.83 -7.80
CA PRO A 60 -6.53 -9.04 -9.03
C PRO A 60 -7.94 -8.45 -9.19
N SER A 61 -8.96 -9.09 -8.62
CA SER A 61 -10.35 -8.58 -8.58
C SER A 61 -10.48 -7.29 -7.77
N LEU A 62 -9.55 -7.05 -6.83
CA LEU A 62 -9.48 -5.87 -5.97
C LEU A 62 -8.24 -5.01 -6.28
N LEU A 63 -7.67 -5.16 -7.48
CA LEU A 63 -6.47 -4.44 -7.91
C LEU A 63 -5.30 -4.57 -6.91
N ASN A 64 -5.16 -5.76 -6.31
CA ASN A 64 -4.08 -6.08 -5.38
C ASN A 64 -4.00 -5.14 -4.17
N THR A 65 -5.14 -4.64 -3.69
CA THR A 65 -5.19 -3.87 -2.45
C THR A 65 -4.64 -4.67 -1.27
N LEU A 66 -3.88 -4.01 -0.40
CA LEU A 66 -3.18 -4.62 0.74
C LEU A 66 -4.14 -4.79 1.92
N ASN A 67 -4.14 -5.97 2.53
CA ASN A 67 -4.81 -6.24 3.80
C ASN A 67 -3.78 -6.68 4.87
N THR A 68 -4.22 -6.89 6.10
CA THR A 68 -3.33 -7.26 7.22
C THR A 68 -2.58 -8.56 6.96
N ASN A 69 -3.25 -9.56 6.35
CA ASN A 69 -2.64 -10.87 6.10
C ASN A 69 -1.53 -10.79 5.06
N MET A 70 -1.72 -10.00 4.00
CA MET A 70 -0.68 -9.72 3.01
C MET A 70 0.53 -9.06 3.68
N GLY A 71 0.34 -8.04 4.53
CA GLY A 71 1.44 -7.39 5.25
C GLY A 71 2.22 -8.35 6.15
N VAL A 72 1.51 -9.18 6.94
CA VAL A 72 2.14 -10.21 7.79
C VAL A 72 2.91 -11.25 6.96
N ARG A 73 2.34 -11.70 5.84
CA ARG A 73 2.96 -12.69 4.97
C ARG A 73 4.19 -12.14 4.26
N LEU A 74 4.10 -10.93 3.71
CA LEU A 74 5.23 -10.25 3.06
C LEU A 74 6.39 -10.06 4.03
N LYS A 75 6.13 -9.58 5.24
CA LYS A 75 7.15 -9.46 6.30
C LYS A 75 7.88 -10.79 6.55
N LYS A 76 7.13 -11.87 6.79
CA LYS A 76 7.71 -13.21 7.04
C LYS A 76 8.55 -13.71 5.87
N LEU A 77 8.10 -13.49 4.63
CA LEU A 77 8.83 -13.89 3.43
C LEU A 77 10.14 -13.14 3.30
N TYR A 78 10.10 -11.81 3.44
CA TYR A 78 11.28 -10.96 3.29
C TYR A 78 12.31 -11.25 4.39
N GLU A 79 11.89 -11.35 5.65
CA GLU A 79 12.81 -11.75 6.74
C GLU A 79 13.46 -13.11 6.47
N SER A 80 12.69 -14.09 5.96
CA SER A 80 13.24 -15.41 5.61
C SER A 80 14.16 -15.40 4.40
N TRP A 81 13.96 -14.51 3.43
CA TRP A 81 14.74 -14.46 2.20
C TRP A 81 16.04 -13.71 2.37
N GLU A 82 16.09 -12.76 3.27
CA GLU A 82 17.27 -11.98 3.59
C GLU A 82 18.38 -12.83 4.21
N ASP A 83 18.04 -13.74 5.14
CA ASP A 83 19.00 -14.63 5.79
C ASP A 83 19.45 -15.81 4.90
N ASN A 84 18.82 -16.01 3.74
CA ASN A 84 19.10 -17.15 2.87
C ASN A 84 20.23 -16.83 1.86
N PRO A 85 21.40 -17.48 1.93
CA PRO A 85 22.53 -17.20 1.03
C PRO A 85 22.27 -17.57 -0.44
N ASP A 86 21.28 -18.42 -0.74
CA ASP A 86 20.93 -18.82 -2.11
C ASP A 86 20.07 -17.75 -2.83
N ILE A 87 19.60 -16.73 -2.10
CA ILE A 87 18.78 -15.65 -2.64
C ILE A 87 19.66 -14.41 -2.71
N GLY A 88 19.99 -13.96 -3.92
CA GLY A 88 20.77 -12.74 -4.13
C GLY A 88 19.92 -11.47 -4.15
N PHE A 89 18.69 -11.55 -4.66
CA PHE A 89 17.76 -10.42 -4.70
C PHE A 89 16.29 -10.86 -4.68
N VAL A 90 15.39 -9.90 -4.46
CA VAL A 90 13.94 -10.15 -4.41
C VAL A 90 13.20 -9.30 -5.43
N VAL A 91 12.08 -9.82 -5.93
CA VAL A 91 11.21 -9.15 -6.89
C VAL A 91 9.81 -9.02 -6.30
N MET A 92 9.14 -7.88 -6.52
CA MET A 92 7.72 -7.71 -6.25
C MET A 92 6.98 -7.33 -7.53
N LYS A 93 5.88 -8.03 -7.81
CA LYS A 93 4.99 -7.75 -8.95
C LYS A 93 3.53 -7.99 -8.58
N GLY A 94 2.61 -7.39 -9.33
CA GLY A 94 1.17 -7.61 -9.17
C GLY A 94 0.61 -8.55 -10.23
N SER A 95 -0.40 -9.33 -9.86
CA SER A 95 -1.20 -10.10 -10.82
C SER A 95 -2.28 -9.23 -11.48
N GLY A 96 -2.64 -9.55 -12.72
CA GLY A 96 -3.75 -8.90 -13.41
C GLY A 96 -3.44 -7.49 -13.89
N ARG A 97 -4.34 -6.52 -13.63
CA ARG A 97 -4.34 -5.20 -14.29
C ARG A 97 -3.56 -4.11 -13.55
N GLY A 98 -2.96 -4.41 -12.42
CA GLY A 98 -2.25 -3.40 -11.63
C GLY A 98 -1.29 -4.02 -10.64
N PHE A 99 -0.25 -3.29 -10.31
CA PHE A 99 0.68 -3.66 -9.26
C PHE A 99 -0.03 -3.71 -7.90
N CYS A 100 -0.51 -2.57 -7.42
CA CYS A 100 -1.22 -2.44 -6.14
C CYS A 100 -1.98 -1.10 -6.06
N ALA A 101 -3.28 -1.14 -5.80
CA ALA A 101 -4.12 0.05 -5.68
C ALA A 101 -4.22 0.64 -4.25
N GLY A 102 -3.31 0.26 -3.35
CA GLY A 102 -3.23 0.81 -1.99
C GLY A 102 -3.77 -0.13 -0.91
N GLY A 103 -4.05 0.39 0.28
CA GLY A 103 -4.67 -0.38 1.35
C GLY A 103 -6.14 -0.73 1.06
N ASP A 104 -6.64 -1.82 1.64
CA ASP A 104 -8.05 -2.22 1.58
C ASP A 104 -8.90 -1.34 2.51
N VAL A 105 -9.01 -0.05 2.15
CA VAL A 105 -9.69 0.98 2.96
C VAL A 105 -11.19 0.72 3.11
N VAL A 106 -11.80 -0.05 2.19
CA VAL A 106 -13.20 -0.49 2.32
C VAL A 106 -13.36 -1.47 3.49
N THR A 107 -12.37 -2.36 3.69
CA THR A 107 -12.35 -3.25 4.84
C THR A 107 -12.12 -2.47 6.14
N LEU A 108 -11.20 -1.50 6.14
CA LEU A 108 -10.99 -0.61 7.30
C LEU A 108 -12.27 0.16 7.65
N TYR A 109 -12.95 0.75 6.66
CA TYR A 109 -14.24 1.43 6.86
C TYR A 109 -15.27 0.54 7.55
N LYS A 110 -15.39 -0.72 7.13
CA LYS A 110 -16.32 -1.68 7.75
C LYS A 110 -15.92 -1.98 9.19
N GLN A 111 -14.65 -2.24 9.43
CA GLN A 111 -14.13 -2.52 10.77
C GLN A 111 -14.35 -1.34 11.73
N ILE A 112 -14.05 -0.11 11.31
CA ILE A 112 -14.28 1.11 12.11
C ILE A 112 -15.77 1.25 12.47
N ASN A 113 -16.67 0.96 11.54
CA ASN A 113 -18.11 1.03 11.79
C ASN A 113 -18.64 -0.09 12.68
N GLU A 114 -17.96 -1.24 12.68
CA GLU A 114 -18.23 -2.37 13.58
C GLU A 114 -17.54 -2.21 14.97
N GLY A 115 -16.76 -1.14 15.19
CA GLY A 115 -16.02 -0.90 16.43
C GLY A 115 -14.73 -1.72 16.56
N LYS A 116 -14.26 -2.30 15.46
CA LYS A 116 -13.07 -3.16 15.34
C LYS A 116 -11.80 -2.34 15.08
N ILE A 117 -11.51 -1.40 15.99
CA ILE A 117 -10.39 -0.46 15.83
C ILE A 117 -9.03 -1.16 15.97
N GLU A 118 -8.93 -2.19 16.82
CA GLU A 118 -7.69 -2.94 17.01
C GLU A 118 -7.26 -3.67 15.74
N GLU A 119 -8.21 -4.20 14.96
CA GLU A 119 -7.91 -4.81 13.65
C GLU A 119 -7.37 -3.79 12.64
N CYS A 120 -7.83 -2.54 12.70
CA CYS A 120 -7.27 -1.46 11.89
C CYS A 120 -5.86 -1.05 12.37
N LYS A 121 -5.62 -1.01 13.68
CA LYS A 121 -4.28 -0.76 14.24
C LYS A 121 -3.29 -1.84 13.79
N ASP A 122 -3.71 -3.11 13.82
CA ASP A 122 -2.93 -4.24 13.34
C ASP A 122 -2.61 -4.12 11.85
N PHE A 123 -3.55 -3.65 11.03
CA PHE A 123 -3.31 -3.40 9.61
C PHE A 123 -2.15 -2.41 9.41
N PHE A 124 -2.25 -1.20 9.97
CA PHE A 124 -1.23 -0.17 9.81
C PHE A 124 0.12 -0.62 10.39
N LYS A 125 0.11 -1.26 11.57
CA LYS A 125 1.32 -1.71 12.25
C LYS A 125 2.09 -2.73 11.41
N ASN A 126 1.40 -3.75 10.91
CA ASN A 126 2.04 -4.79 10.11
C ASN A 126 2.50 -4.26 8.75
N LEU A 127 1.71 -3.39 8.13
CA LEU A 127 2.08 -2.80 6.85
C LEU A 127 3.31 -1.90 6.98
N TYR A 128 3.34 -0.99 7.96
CA TYR A 128 4.45 -0.03 8.10
C TYR A 128 5.73 -0.71 8.58
N MET A 129 5.60 -1.74 9.42
CA MET A 129 6.73 -2.61 9.77
C MET A 129 7.32 -3.28 8.52
N PHE A 130 6.47 -3.79 7.62
CA PHE A 130 6.95 -4.38 6.37
C PHE A 130 7.63 -3.34 5.47
N ILE A 131 7.07 -2.15 5.34
CA ILE A 131 7.65 -1.05 4.55
C ILE A 131 9.01 -0.63 5.10
N TYR A 132 9.16 -0.58 6.42
CA TYR A 132 10.45 -0.33 7.05
C TYR A 132 11.47 -1.44 6.73
N VAL A 133 11.06 -2.71 6.84
CA VAL A 133 11.92 -3.86 6.44
C VAL A 133 12.32 -3.76 4.97
N LEU A 134 11.40 -3.36 4.08
CA LEU A 134 11.66 -3.18 2.66
C LEU A 134 12.66 -2.05 2.39
N GLY A 135 12.50 -0.89 3.04
CA GLY A 135 13.38 0.27 2.86
C GLY A 135 14.77 0.13 3.51
N THR A 136 14.92 -0.87 4.39
CA THR A 136 16.18 -1.19 5.09
C THR A 136 16.70 -2.58 4.70
N TYR A 137 16.22 -3.12 3.58
CA TYR A 137 16.49 -4.49 3.16
C TYR A 137 17.93 -4.64 2.68
N LEU A 138 18.63 -5.69 3.13
CA LEU A 138 20.06 -5.87 2.87
C LEU A 138 20.37 -6.42 1.47
N LYS A 139 19.35 -6.83 0.72
CA LYS A 139 19.48 -7.36 -0.64
C LYS A 139 18.77 -6.45 -1.63
N PRO A 140 19.19 -6.43 -2.91
CA PRO A 140 18.47 -5.67 -3.91
C PRO A 140 16.99 -6.07 -3.99
N HIS A 141 16.11 -5.07 -4.01
CA HIS A 141 14.68 -5.24 -4.26
C HIS A 141 14.29 -4.64 -5.61
N VAL A 142 13.56 -5.41 -6.42
CA VAL A 142 13.05 -4.97 -7.73
C VAL A 142 11.52 -4.96 -7.72
N ALA A 143 10.91 -3.78 -7.81
CA ALA A 143 9.47 -3.63 -8.02
C ALA A 143 9.12 -3.46 -9.50
N ILE A 144 8.19 -4.26 -10.02
CA ILE A 144 7.63 -4.12 -11.36
C ILE A 144 6.25 -3.46 -11.24
N LEU A 145 6.19 -2.17 -11.56
CA LEU A 145 5.03 -1.30 -11.34
C LEU A 145 4.04 -1.31 -12.52
N ASP A 146 3.76 -2.48 -13.11
CA ASP A 146 2.87 -2.59 -14.27
C ASP A 146 1.41 -2.32 -13.88
N GLY A 147 0.85 -1.21 -14.38
CA GLY A 147 -0.51 -0.78 -14.07
C GLY A 147 -0.64 0.11 -12.83
N ILE A 148 -1.78 0.02 -12.14
CA ILE A 148 -2.11 0.90 -11.02
C ILE A 148 -1.15 0.69 -9.84
N THR A 149 -0.52 1.76 -9.37
CA THR A 149 0.37 1.82 -8.20
C THR A 149 -0.03 3.01 -7.33
N MET A 150 -0.89 2.83 -6.33
CA MET A 150 -1.44 3.94 -5.54
C MET A 150 -1.31 3.69 -4.04
N GLY A 151 -1.18 4.77 -3.26
CA GLY A 151 -1.11 4.74 -1.80
C GLY A 151 -0.11 3.72 -1.27
N GLY A 152 -0.59 2.76 -0.46
CA GLY A 152 0.22 1.64 0.04
C GLY A 152 0.97 0.84 -1.05
N GLY A 153 0.55 0.87 -2.31
CA GLY A 153 1.31 0.33 -3.45
C GLY A 153 2.64 1.06 -3.67
N GLY A 154 2.67 2.37 -3.50
CA GLY A 154 3.92 3.15 -3.44
C GLY A 154 4.77 2.73 -2.23
N GLY A 155 4.17 2.58 -1.06
CA GLY A 155 4.86 2.19 0.16
C GLY A 155 5.56 0.82 0.07
N VAL A 156 4.93 -0.18 -0.56
CA VAL A 156 5.54 -1.51 -0.75
C VAL A 156 6.47 -1.60 -1.97
N SER A 157 6.86 -0.48 -2.58
CA SER A 157 7.71 -0.49 -3.77
C SER A 157 8.80 0.58 -3.80
N ILE A 158 8.44 1.85 -3.59
CA ILE A 158 9.33 3.01 -3.75
C ILE A 158 10.55 2.97 -2.82
N PRO A 159 10.42 2.57 -1.54
CA PRO A 159 11.58 2.45 -0.64
C PRO A 159 12.58 1.35 -1.02
N GLY A 160 12.28 0.48 -1.98
CA GLY A 160 13.21 -0.56 -2.43
C GLY A 160 14.31 -0.06 -3.36
N THR A 161 15.20 -0.95 -3.83
CA THR A 161 16.39 -0.58 -4.63
C THR A 161 16.08 -0.16 -6.07
N PHE A 162 15.21 -0.89 -6.77
CA PHE A 162 14.84 -0.68 -8.17
C PHE A 162 13.33 -0.64 -8.33
N ARG A 163 12.83 0.37 -9.05
CA ARG A 163 11.43 0.46 -9.49
C ARG A 163 11.39 0.57 -11.00
N ILE A 164 10.74 -0.41 -11.63
CA ILE A 164 10.52 -0.49 -13.07
C ILE A 164 9.09 -0.03 -13.33
N ALA A 165 8.95 1.17 -13.88
CA ALA A 165 7.68 1.64 -14.41
C ALA A 165 7.48 1.13 -15.85
N THR A 166 6.24 1.11 -16.30
CA THR A 166 5.83 0.73 -17.64
C THR A 166 4.93 1.78 -18.27
N ASN A 167 4.66 1.61 -19.55
CA ASN A 167 3.65 2.38 -20.28
C ASN A 167 2.23 2.25 -19.68
N LYS A 168 1.98 1.25 -18.82
CA LYS A 168 0.71 1.08 -18.12
C LYS A 168 0.73 1.66 -16.70
N THR A 169 1.89 2.02 -16.17
CA THR A 169 1.99 2.53 -14.79
C THR A 169 1.15 3.78 -14.61
N ILE A 170 0.33 3.77 -13.55
CA ILE A 170 -0.40 4.94 -13.08
C ILE A 170 -0.11 5.07 -11.59
N PHE A 171 0.70 6.07 -11.23
CA PHE A 171 1.04 6.38 -9.86
C PHE A 171 0.21 7.55 -9.32
N ALA A 172 -0.25 7.44 -8.07
CA ALA A 172 -0.89 8.55 -7.35
C ALA A 172 -0.91 8.29 -5.83
N THR A 173 -0.96 9.38 -5.06
CA THR A 173 -1.28 9.39 -3.63
C THR A 173 -2.59 10.16 -3.40
N PRO A 174 -3.76 9.51 -3.64
CA PRO A 174 -5.07 10.18 -3.64
C PRO A 174 -5.71 10.28 -2.24
N GLU A 175 -4.98 10.02 -1.17
CA GLU A 175 -5.50 9.82 0.20
C GLU A 175 -6.30 11.02 0.72
N VAL A 176 -5.90 12.24 0.37
CA VAL A 176 -6.62 13.48 0.76
C VAL A 176 -8.07 13.52 0.24
N HIS A 177 -8.39 12.78 -0.83
CA HIS A 177 -9.74 12.67 -1.40
C HIS A 177 -10.62 11.65 -0.70
N ILE A 178 -10.06 10.85 0.19
CA ILE A 178 -10.80 9.91 1.05
C ILE A 178 -10.71 10.30 2.53
N GLY A 179 -10.33 11.54 2.83
CA GLY A 179 -10.22 12.03 4.22
C GLY A 179 -9.04 11.42 4.99
N PHE A 180 -7.96 11.11 4.28
CA PHE A 180 -6.75 10.51 4.85
C PHE A 180 -5.50 11.28 4.42
N HIS A 181 -4.34 10.96 4.99
CA HIS A 181 -3.06 11.55 4.61
C HIS A 181 -2.28 10.60 3.70
N PRO A 182 -1.41 11.11 2.80
CA PRO A 182 -0.42 10.27 2.15
C PRO A 182 0.42 9.57 3.23
N ASP A 183 0.40 8.25 3.21
CA ASP A 183 0.93 7.39 4.27
C ASP A 183 1.91 6.36 3.71
N ALA A 184 2.24 5.33 4.49
CA ALA A 184 3.06 4.21 4.02
C ALA A 184 4.46 4.63 3.50
N GLY A 185 5.08 5.63 4.14
CA GLY A 185 6.36 6.21 3.77
C GLY A 185 6.27 7.32 2.72
N ALA A 186 5.06 7.71 2.29
CA ALA A 186 4.87 8.75 1.29
C ALA A 186 5.45 10.09 1.73
N SER A 187 5.38 10.45 3.00
CA SER A 187 5.99 11.69 3.47
C SER A 187 7.52 11.68 3.37
N PHE A 188 8.16 10.50 3.40
CA PHE A 188 9.58 10.37 3.13
C PHE A 188 9.85 10.53 1.63
N TYR A 189 9.34 9.64 0.77
CA TYR A 189 9.76 9.64 -0.64
C TYR A 189 9.20 10.82 -1.45
N LEU A 190 8.03 11.38 -1.10
CA LEU A 190 7.50 12.57 -1.79
C LEU A 190 8.27 13.83 -1.43
N SER A 191 8.69 13.99 -0.17
CA SER A 191 9.40 15.18 0.30
C SER A 191 10.82 15.30 -0.26
N HIS A 192 11.39 14.19 -0.73
CA HIS A 192 12.70 14.11 -1.37
C HIS A 192 12.64 14.25 -2.90
N LEU A 193 11.44 14.43 -3.49
CA LEU A 193 11.32 14.75 -4.91
C LEU A 193 11.83 16.18 -5.21
N PRO A 194 12.20 16.46 -6.47
CA PRO A 194 12.66 17.78 -6.87
C PRO A 194 11.66 18.89 -6.52
N GLY A 195 12.17 19.98 -5.94
CA GLY A 195 11.38 21.18 -5.63
C GLY A 195 10.19 20.88 -4.73
N HIS A 196 8.98 21.24 -5.20
CA HIS A 196 7.70 21.04 -4.52
C HIS A 196 6.76 20.07 -5.23
N VAL A 197 7.32 19.15 -6.03
CA VAL A 197 6.55 18.09 -6.69
C VAL A 197 5.87 17.17 -5.67
N GLY A 198 6.52 16.89 -4.54
CA GLY A 198 5.95 16.08 -3.47
C GLY A 198 4.65 16.64 -2.92
N GLU A 199 4.66 17.93 -2.58
CA GLU A 199 3.49 18.67 -2.10
C GLU A 199 2.39 18.71 -3.17
N TYR A 200 2.74 18.89 -4.45
CA TYR A 200 1.79 18.83 -5.54
C TYR A 200 1.09 17.47 -5.64
N LEU A 201 1.85 16.37 -5.64
CA LEU A 201 1.29 15.01 -5.74
C LEU A 201 0.43 14.67 -4.52
N ALA A 202 0.92 15.01 -3.32
CA ALA A 202 0.22 14.78 -2.04
C ALA A 202 -1.11 15.52 -1.94
N LEU A 203 -1.14 16.82 -2.29
CA LEU A 203 -2.32 17.66 -2.10
C LEU A 203 -3.35 17.54 -3.22
N THR A 204 -2.91 17.24 -4.44
CA THR A 204 -3.83 17.13 -5.57
C THR A 204 -4.29 15.69 -5.82
N GLY A 205 -3.52 14.69 -5.38
CA GLY A 205 -3.73 13.30 -5.80
C GLY A 205 -3.61 13.11 -7.31
N GLU A 206 -2.78 13.93 -7.98
CA GLU A 206 -2.56 13.84 -9.42
C GLU A 206 -2.02 12.46 -9.81
N ARG A 207 -2.48 11.98 -10.96
CA ARG A 207 -1.98 10.75 -11.55
C ARG A 207 -0.84 11.06 -12.48
N ILE A 208 0.29 10.40 -12.27
CA ILE A 208 1.43 10.46 -13.18
C ILE A 208 1.68 9.07 -13.79
N ASN A 209 2.17 9.06 -15.03
CA ASN A 209 2.48 7.84 -15.75
C ASN A 209 3.93 7.39 -15.49
N GLY A 210 4.34 6.25 -16.06
CA GLY A 210 5.70 5.73 -15.86
C GLY A 210 6.81 6.67 -16.34
N VAL A 211 6.61 7.41 -17.44
CA VAL A 211 7.58 8.39 -17.96
C VAL A 211 7.74 9.56 -16.98
N ASP A 212 6.63 10.08 -16.46
CA ASP A 212 6.63 11.14 -15.46
C ASP A 212 7.28 10.68 -14.15
N MET A 213 7.08 9.42 -13.75
CA MET A 213 7.77 8.85 -12.58
C MET A 213 9.30 8.85 -12.76
N ILE A 214 9.81 8.52 -13.95
CA ILE A 214 11.24 8.62 -14.25
C ILE A 214 11.70 10.08 -14.17
N ALA A 215 10.94 10.99 -14.78
CA ALA A 215 11.30 12.40 -14.86
C ALA A 215 11.43 13.09 -13.48
N VAL A 216 10.66 12.63 -12.48
CA VAL A 216 10.69 13.16 -11.11
C VAL A 216 11.47 12.28 -10.12
N GLY A 217 12.01 11.13 -10.56
CA GLY A 217 12.83 10.24 -9.72
C GLY A 217 12.05 9.21 -8.88
N LEU A 218 10.76 9.01 -9.11
CA LEU A 218 9.96 7.97 -8.44
C LEU A 218 10.16 6.57 -9.03
N ALA A 219 10.56 6.49 -10.30
CA ALA A 219 10.98 5.26 -10.94
C ALA A 219 12.45 5.36 -11.33
N THR A 220 13.17 4.23 -11.35
CA THR A 220 14.55 4.18 -11.85
C THR A 220 14.67 3.68 -13.27
N HIS A 221 13.75 2.82 -13.67
CA HIS A 221 13.77 2.19 -14.98
C HIS A 221 12.39 2.30 -15.59
N HIS A 222 12.35 2.43 -16.91
CA HIS A 222 11.14 2.33 -17.69
C HIS A 222 11.29 1.24 -18.74
N ALA A 223 10.30 0.38 -18.88
CA ALA A 223 10.23 -0.62 -19.93
C ALA A 223 8.81 -0.74 -20.48
N MET A 224 8.67 -1.15 -21.73
CA MET A 224 7.34 -1.45 -22.27
C MET A 224 6.77 -2.70 -21.60
N SER A 225 5.47 -2.69 -21.28
CA SER A 225 4.79 -3.81 -20.62
C SER A 225 4.91 -5.11 -21.43
N GLU A 226 5.02 -5.00 -22.76
CA GLU A 226 5.24 -6.10 -23.70
C GLU A 226 6.61 -6.79 -23.53
N GLN A 227 7.59 -6.14 -22.88
CA GLN A 227 8.92 -6.68 -22.61
C GLN A 227 9.03 -7.34 -21.23
N LEU A 228 7.99 -7.28 -20.39
CA LEU A 228 8.06 -7.78 -19.02
C LEU A 228 8.40 -9.27 -18.94
N ASP A 229 7.90 -10.09 -19.87
CA ASP A 229 8.26 -11.52 -19.93
C ASP A 229 9.77 -11.71 -20.15
N LEU A 230 10.38 -10.91 -21.02
CA LEU A 230 11.83 -10.94 -21.27
C LEU A 230 12.63 -10.48 -20.06
N ILE A 231 12.16 -9.44 -19.36
CA ILE A 231 12.76 -8.97 -18.10
C ILE A 231 12.65 -10.07 -17.04
N ASP A 232 11.48 -10.71 -16.91
CA ASP A 232 11.25 -11.79 -15.96
C ASP A 232 12.17 -12.99 -16.22
N GLU A 233 12.35 -13.37 -17.48
CA GLU A 233 13.31 -14.41 -17.88
C GLU A 233 14.76 -14.02 -17.60
N ARG A 234 15.12 -12.76 -17.84
CA ARG A 234 16.47 -12.25 -17.56
C ARG A 234 16.77 -12.31 -16.06
N LEU A 235 15.88 -11.76 -15.24
CA LEU A 235 15.98 -11.80 -13.78
C LEU A 235 16.02 -13.24 -13.27
N ALA A 236 15.30 -14.18 -13.90
CA ALA A 236 15.32 -15.58 -13.51
C ALA A 236 16.68 -16.28 -13.67
N LYS A 237 17.51 -15.81 -14.60
CA LYS A 237 18.83 -16.36 -14.90
C LYS A 237 19.96 -15.70 -14.11
N LEU A 238 19.69 -14.57 -13.44
CA LEU A 238 20.69 -13.89 -12.62
C LEU A 238 20.94 -14.66 -11.31
N VAL A 239 22.22 -14.79 -10.99
CA VAL A 239 22.72 -15.31 -9.71
C VAL A 239 23.73 -14.30 -9.20
N THR A 240 23.23 -13.28 -8.51
CA THR A 240 24.00 -12.14 -8.01
C THR A 240 23.23 -11.44 -6.89
N ASP A 241 23.96 -10.86 -5.95
CA ASP A 241 23.48 -9.91 -4.94
C ASP A 241 24.02 -8.49 -5.20
N ASP A 242 24.82 -8.29 -6.26
CA ASP A 242 25.39 -6.99 -6.64
C ASP A 242 24.34 -6.13 -7.36
N PRO A 243 23.92 -4.99 -6.79
CA PRO A 243 22.95 -4.10 -7.42
C PRO A 243 23.38 -3.65 -8.81
N SER A 244 24.67 -3.45 -9.08
CA SER A 244 25.17 -2.93 -10.36
C SER A 244 24.95 -3.90 -11.53
N VAL A 245 24.98 -5.21 -11.27
CA VAL A 245 24.69 -6.25 -12.25
C VAL A 245 23.21 -6.30 -12.59
N ILE A 246 22.36 -6.08 -11.58
CA ILE A 246 20.90 -6.00 -11.74
C ILE A 246 20.55 -4.74 -12.53
N ASP A 247 21.09 -3.58 -12.14
CA ASP A 247 20.94 -2.30 -12.82
C ASP A 247 21.29 -2.39 -14.31
N THR A 248 22.51 -2.88 -14.61
CA THR A 248 22.97 -3.09 -15.99
C THR A 248 22.08 -4.05 -16.77
N SER A 249 21.50 -5.05 -16.10
CA SER A 249 20.58 -6.01 -16.74
C SER A 249 19.21 -5.39 -17.01
N LEU A 250 18.70 -4.52 -16.13
CA LEU A 250 17.44 -3.82 -16.31
C LEU A 250 17.55 -2.71 -17.37
N ALA A 251 18.66 -1.96 -17.37
CA ALA A 251 18.93 -0.90 -18.32
C ALA A 251 18.96 -1.37 -19.79
N GLN A 252 19.23 -2.66 -20.06
CA GLN A 252 19.16 -3.25 -21.40
C GLN A 252 17.75 -3.25 -22.01
N TYR A 253 16.72 -3.17 -21.17
CA TYR A 253 15.32 -3.06 -21.56
C TYR A 253 14.79 -1.63 -21.41
N GLY A 254 15.66 -0.69 -21.07
CA GLY A 254 15.33 0.72 -20.99
C GLY A 254 15.04 1.29 -22.37
N ASP A 255 13.85 1.82 -22.58
CA ASP A 255 13.53 2.57 -23.79
C ASP A 255 13.84 4.06 -23.62
N ILE A 256 14.29 4.70 -24.71
CA ILE A 256 14.38 6.17 -24.74
C ILE A 256 12.95 6.72 -24.81
N VAL A 257 12.48 7.23 -23.67
CA VAL A 257 11.17 7.85 -23.54
C VAL A 257 11.31 9.37 -23.46
N TYR A 258 10.40 10.08 -24.13
CA TYR A 258 10.32 11.53 -24.11
C TYR A 258 9.06 11.96 -23.36
N PRO A 259 9.16 12.90 -22.41
CA PRO A 259 7.99 13.50 -21.77
C PRO A 259 7.02 14.05 -22.80
N GLU A 260 5.73 13.69 -22.69
CA GLU A 260 4.67 14.26 -23.52
C GLU A 260 4.42 15.73 -23.16
N THR A 261 3.77 16.51 -24.04
CA THR A 261 3.44 17.92 -23.79
C THR A 261 2.68 18.17 -22.47
N LYS A 262 1.91 17.17 -22.00
CA LYS A 262 1.14 17.25 -20.75
C LYS A 262 1.87 16.67 -19.53
N SER A 263 3.10 16.20 -19.71
CA SER A 263 3.96 15.69 -18.64
C SER A 263 4.12 16.69 -17.51
N ILE A 264 4.26 16.16 -16.29
CA ILE A 264 4.64 16.94 -15.12
C ILE A 264 6.00 17.65 -15.30
N PHE A 265 6.89 17.07 -16.10
CA PHE A 265 8.23 17.60 -16.38
C PHE A 265 8.19 19.04 -16.92
N HIS A 266 7.23 19.35 -17.80
CA HIS A 266 7.08 20.68 -18.38
C HIS A 266 6.43 21.70 -17.43
N ARG A 267 6.06 21.29 -16.22
CA ARG A 267 5.32 22.11 -15.24
C ARG A 267 6.11 22.34 -13.95
N LEU A 268 7.30 21.76 -13.81
CA LEU A 268 8.09 21.78 -12.58
C LEU A 268 8.29 23.20 -12.02
N GLU A 269 8.71 24.15 -12.85
CA GLU A 269 8.92 25.55 -12.41
C GLU A 269 7.63 26.20 -11.89
N ASN A 270 6.50 25.95 -12.57
CA ASN A 270 5.22 26.50 -12.13
C ASN A 270 4.69 25.80 -10.88
N ILE A 271 4.92 24.48 -10.75
CA ILE A 271 4.63 23.72 -9.53
C ILE A 271 5.43 24.31 -8.36
N ASP A 272 6.73 24.49 -8.52
CA ASP A 272 7.60 25.04 -7.47
C ASP A 272 7.12 26.42 -7.01
N ARG A 273 6.78 27.30 -7.95
CA ARG A 273 6.31 28.65 -7.62
C ARG A 273 4.97 28.67 -6.89
N CYS A 274 4.08 27.70 -7.16
CA CYS A 274 2.76 27.65 -6.54
C CYS A 274 2.75 26.88 -5.21
N PHE A 275 3.51 25.78 -5.12
CA PHE A 275 3.50 24.86 -3.98
C PHE A 275 4.58 25.16 -2.93
N CYS A 276 5.45 26.15 -3.15
CA CYS A 276 6.41 26.61 -2.14
C CYS A 276 5.77 27.37 -0.96
N ARG A 277 4.49 27.76 -1.05
CA ARG A 277 3.79 28.57 -0.04
C ARG A 277 3.52 27.80 1.24
N ASP A 278 3.48 28.52 2.36
CA ASP A 278 3.55 27.90 3.69
C ASP A 278 2.28 27.19 4.12
N THR A 279 1.14 27.66 3.63
CA THR A 279 -0.18 27.12 3.97
C THR A 279 -0.93 26.66 2.74
N VAL A 280 -1.90 25.76 2.93
CA VAL A 280 -2.76 25.26 1.84
C VAL A 280 -3.54 26.42 1.21
N GLU A 281 -4.01 27.36 2.02
CA GLU A 281 -4.70 28.57 1.61
C GLU A 281 -3.84 29.39 0.64
N GLU A 282 -2.58 29.66 1.01
CA GLU A 282 -1.66 30.41 0.13
C GLU A 282 -1.32 29.65 -1.16
N ILE A 283 -1.22 28.31 -1.12
CA ILE A 283 -1.03 27.49 -2.32
C ILE A 283 -2.24 27.64 -3.26
N ILE A 284 -3.46 27.61 -2.73
CA ILE A 284 -4.69 27.81 -3.51
C ILE A 284 -4.70 29.22 -4.12
N ASP A 285 -4.42 30.25 -3.33
CA ASP A 285 -4.37 31.63 -3.81
C ASP A 285 -3.31 31.80 -4.93
N ALA A 286 -2.14 31.17 -4.77
CA ALA A 286 -1.09 31.17 -5.80
C ALA A 286 -1.54 30.48 -7.09
N LEU A 287 -2.24 29.35 -6.99
CA LEU A 287 -2.80 28.65 -8.15
C LEU A 287 -3.91 29.46 -8.83
N GLU A 288 -4.78 30.15 -8.08
CA GLU A 288 -5.83 31.01 -8.64
C GLU A 288 -5.24 32.21 -9.40
N GLY A 289 -4.17 32.81 -8.86
CA GLY A 289 -3.39 33.83 -9.53
C GLY A 289 -2.76 33.31 -10.83
N GLU A 290 -2.23 32.07 -10.81
CA GLU A 290 -1.61 31.46 -11.98
C GLU A 290 -2.59 31.09 -13.08
N VAL A 291 -3.79 30.59 -12.72
CA VAL A 291 -4.91 30.39 -13.66
C VAL A 291 -5.26 31.70 -14.36
N SER A 292 -5.38 32.78 -13.59
CA SER A 292 -5.70 34.12 -14.14
C SER A 292 -4.61 34.64 -15.08
N ARG A 293 -3.34 34.28 -14.85
CA ARG A 293 -2.19 34.75 -15.64
C ARG A 293 -1.96 33.95 -16.92
N THR A 294 -2.07 32.63 -16.86
CA THR A 294 -1.60 31.73 -17.92
C THR A 294 -2.69 30.88 -18.56
N ASN A 295 -3.86 30.78 -17.92
CA ASN A 295 -4.96 29.91 -18.32
C ASN A 295 -4.52 28.46 -18.61
N GLN A 296 -3.55 27.95 -17.84
CA GLN A 296 -3.07 26.58 -18.00
C GLN A 296 -4.05 25.57 -17.38
N ASP A 297 -4.51 24.61 -18.19
CA ASP A 297 -5.50 23.59 -17.79
C ASP A 297 -5.13 22.83 -16.51
N TRP A 298 -3.83 22.61 -16.27
CA TRP A 298 -3.38 21.84 -15.11
C TRP A 298 -3.56 22.59 -13.80
N CYS A 299 -3.39 23.92 -13.76
CA CYS A 299 -3.64 24.72 -12.56
C CYS A 299 -5.13 24.65 -12.18
N THR A 300 -6.02 24.77 -13.17
CA THR A 300 -7.48 24.63 -12.98
C THR A 300 -7.84 23.24 -12.48
N SER A 301 -7.20 22.20 -13.02
CA SER A 301 -7.38 20.81 -12.58
C SER A 301 -6.91 20.60 -11.14
N ALA A 302 -5.73 21.12 -10.78
CA ALA A 302 -5.16 21.05 -9.45
C ALA A 302 -6.06 21.73 -8.41
N LEU A 303 -6.52 22.96 -8.70
CA LEU A 303 -7.47 23.69 -7.87
C LEU A 303 -8.77 22.92 -7.66
N LYS A 304 -9.35 22.37 -8.75
CA LYS A 304 -10.58 21.58 -8.67
C LYS A 304 -10.39 20.37 -7.75
N LYS A 305 -9.25 19.69 -7.83
CA LYS A 305 -8.94 18.54 -6.98
C LYS A 305 -8.77 18.94 -5.53
N MET A 306 -7.96 19.95 -5.24
CA MET A 306 -7.76 20.42 -3.86
C MET A 306 -9.09 20.88 -3.24
N LYS A 307 -9.94 21.60 -3.98
CA LYS A 307 -11.26 22.04 -3.50
C LYS A 307 -12.25 20.88 -3.26
N ALA A 308 -12.00 19.70 -3.82
CA ALA A 308 -12.83 18.50 -3.60
C ALA A 308 -12.31 17.60 -2.46
N ALA A 309 -11.04 17.77 -2.06
CA ALA A 309 -10.42 17.01 -0.98
C ALA A 309 -10.89 17.49 0.41
N SER A 310 -10.62 16.69 1.43
CA SER A 310 -10.86 17.06 2.83
C SER A 310 -9.97 18.23 3.24
N PRO A 311 -10.51 19.36 3.74
CA PRO A 311 -9.72 20.50 4.17
C PRO A 311 -8.70 20.16 5.26
N LEU A 312 -9.11 19.34 6.24
CA LEU A 312 -8.24 18.85 7.29
C LEU A 312 -7.11 17.98 6.72
N SER A 313 -7.46 17.05 5.82
CA SER A 313 -6.48 16.15 5.20
C SER A 313 -5.44 16.90 4.37
N LEU A 314 -5.82 17.99 3.70
CA LEU A 314 -4.87 18.85 2.99
C LEU A 314 -3.85 19.49 3.93
N LYS A 315 -4.30 20.06 5.06
CA LYS A 315 -3.39 20.68 6.04
C LYS A 315 -2.46 19.64 6.68
N VAL A 316 -3.02 18.49 7.07
CA VAL A 316 -2.24 17.36 7.62
C VAL A 316 -1.23 16.84 6.60
N ALA A 317 -1.61 16.68 5.34
CA ALA A 317 -0.71 16.24 4.27
C ALA A 317 0.43 17.24 4.04
N LEU A 318 0.13 18.54 3.91
CA LEU A 318 1.17 19.56 3.70
C LEU A 318 2.20 19.56 4.84
N LYS A 319 1.73 19.53 6.10
CA LYS A 319 2.60 19.46 7.27
C LYS A 319 3.44 18.18 7.26
N SER A 320 2.83 17.04 6.96
CA SER A 320 3.50 15.73 6.88
C SER A 320 4.64 15.71 5.86
N ILE A 321 4.39 16.17 4.62
CA ILE A 321 5.43 16.20 3.57
C ILE A 321 6.58 17.14 3.97
N ARG A 322 6.26 18.31 4.55
CA ARG A 322 7.29 19.29 4.95
C ARG A 322 8.18 18.78 6.08
N GLU A 323 7.61 18.12 7.08
CA GLU A 323 8.37 17.48 8.17
C GLU A 323 9.22 16.33 7.64
N GLY A 324 8.68 15.53 6.71
CA GLY A 324 9.37 14.39 6.10
C GLY A 324 10.68 14.75 5.37
N ARG A 325 10.82 16.00 4.90
CA ARG A 325 12.03 16.48 4.21
C ARG A 325 13.28 16.47 5.09
N PHE A 326 13.10 16.45 6.42
CA PHE A 326 14.19 16.50 7.41
C PHE A 326 14.23 15.25 8.29
N GLN A 327 13.50 14.20 7.91
CA GLN A 327 13.35 12.97 8.68
C GLN A 327 13.84 11.77 7.88
N THR A 328 14.34 10.78 8.61
CA THR A 328 14.62 9.43 8.10
C THR A 328 13.31 8.68 7.79
N LEU A 329 13.41 7.55 7.08
CA LEU A 329 12.24 6.73 6.74
C LEU A 329 11.53 6.21 8.00
N ASP A 330 12.27 5.74 9.02
CA ASP A 330 11.66 5.26 10.27
C ASP A 330 10.96 6.38 11.04
N GLU A 331 11.55 7.56 11.14
CA GLU A 331 10.91 8.72 11.77
C GLU A 331 9.62 9.10 11.05
N CYS A 332 9.63 9.11 9.70
CA CYS A 332 8.43 9.33 8.90
C CYS A 332 7.36 8.26 9.15
N LEU A 333 7.72 6.97 9.14
CA LEU A 333 6.77 5.87 9.36
C LEU A 333 6.18 5.88 10.77
N VAL A 334 6.98 6.20 11.80
CA VAL A 334 6.48 6.34 13.17
C VAL A 334 5.50 7.50 13.27
N ARG A 335 5.82 8.66 12.67
CA ARG A 335 4.91 9.82 12.64
C ARG A 335 3.63 9.52 11.86
N GLU A 336 3.74 8.96 10.67
CA GLU A 336 2.59 8.56 9.86
C GLU A 336 1.71 7.53 10.56
N TYR A 337 2.29 6.62 11.36
CA TYR A 337 1.51 5.67 12.15
C TYR A 337 0.60 6.38 13.17
N ARG A 338 1.13 7.39 13.87
CA ARG A 338 0.32 8.25 14.76
C ARG A 338 -0.81 8.91 14.01
N MET A 339 -0.48 9.56 12.89
CA MET A 339 -1.44 10.25 12.04
C MET A 339 -2.53 9.31 11.53
N SER A 340 -2.16 8.08 11.16
CA SER A 340 -3.10 7.06 10.67
C SER A 340 -4.05 6.63 11.77
N LEU A 341 -3.54 6.33 12.98
CA LEU A 341 -4.38 5.94 14.11
C LEU A 341 -5.32 7.06 14.56
N HIS A 342 -4.83 8.30 14.60
CA HIS A 342 -5.67 9.46 14.90
C HIS A 342 -6.71 9.69 13.80
N GLY A 343 -6.33 9.55 12.53
CA GLY A 343 -7.21 9.73 11.38
C GLY A 343 -8.34 8.71 11.25
N ILE A 344 -8.18 7.50 11.81
CA ILE A 344 -9.26 6.50 11.89
C ILE A 344 -10.03 6.53 13.22
N SER A 345 -9.58 7.31 14.19
CA SER A 345 -10.18 7.37 15.52
C SER A 345 -11.34 8.37 15.53
N LYS A 346 -12.56 7.86 15.75
CA LYS A 346 -13.81 8.65 15.74
C LYS A 346 -13.82 9.92 16.61
N PRO A 347 -13.16 9.98 17.78
CA PRO A 347 -13.09 11.21 18.58
C PRO A 347 -12.35 12.36 17.89
N LEU A 348 -11.47 12.08 16.94
CA LEU A 348 -10.59 13.07 16.30
C LEU A 348 -10.97 13.36 14.85
N SER A 349 -11.48 12.36 14.12
CA SER A 349 -11.85 12.56 12.72
C SER A 349 -12.96 11.63 12.26
N HIS A 350 -13.91 12.20 11.53
CA HIS A 350 -14.92 11.47 10.75
C HIS A 350 -14.56 11.42 9.26
N GLU A 351 -13.52 12.15 8.85
CA GLU A 351 -13.17 12.41 7.45
C GLU A 351 -12.87 11.11 6.69
N PHE A 352 -12.09 10.21 7.27
CA PHE A 352 -11.75 8.94 6.63
C PHE A 352 -12.99 8.10 6.31
N VAL A 353 -13.90 7.98 7.28
CA VAL A 353 -15.12 7.18 7.13
C VAL A 353 -16.02 7.79 6.05
N GLU A 354 -16.20 9.11 6.07
CA GLU A 354 -17.02 9.81 5.08
C GLU A 354 -16.41 9.76 3.67
N GLY A 355 -15.10 9.96 3.55
CA GLY A 355 -14.40 9.93 2.27
C GLY A 355 -14.45 8.55 1.63
N VAL A 356 -14.20 7.49 2.40
CA VAL A 356 -14.32 6.11 1.91
C VAL A 356 -15.78 5.78 1.54
N ARG A 357 -16.75 6.21 2.36
CA ARG A 357 -18.18 6.06 2.05
C ARG A 357 -18.50 6.67 0.69
N ALA A 358 -18.23 7.97 0.53
CA ALA A 358 -18.56 8.73 -0.66
C ALA A 358 -17.87 8.20 -1.93
N LYS A 359 -16.60 7.77 -1.81
CA LYS A 359 -15.78 7.41 -2.97
C LYS A 359 -15.89 5.95 -3.37
N LEU A 360 -15.98 5.03 -2.41
CA LEU A 360 -15.78 3.60 -2.66
C LEU A 360 -16.97 2.73 -2.28
N VAL A 361 -17.75 3.12 -1.27
CA VAL A 361 -18.92 2.35 -0.79
C VAL A 361 -20.18 2.76 -1.55
N ASP A 362 -20.65 3.99 -1.31
CA ASP A 362 -21.87 4.54 -1.91
C ASP A 362 -21.61 5.11 -3.30
N LYS A 363 -20.37 5.55 -3.55
CA LYS A 363 -19.89 6.08 -4.84
C LYS A 363 -20.69 7.29 -5.35
N ASP A 364 -21.24 8.08 -4.44
CA ASP A 364 -21.92 9.35 -4.77
C ASP A 364 -20.92 10.46 -5.15
N CYS A 365 -19.63 10.29 -4.82
CA CYS A 365 -18.58 11.29 -5.00
C CYS A 365 -18.91 12.65 -4.37
N ALA A 366 -19.68 12.67 -3.28
CA ALA A 366 -20.14 13.87 -2.58
C ALA A 366 -19.88 13.76 -1.06
N PRO A 367 -18.60 13.71 -0.64
CA PRO A 367 -18.25 13.65 0.77
C PRO A 367 -18.69 14.93 1.50
N LYS A 368 -19.17 14.75 2.73
CA LYS A 368 -19.56 15.83 3.65
C LYS A 368 -18.47 16.02 4.68
N TRP A 369 -17.44 16.77 4.30
CA TRP A 369 -16.31 17.07 5.16
C TRP A 369 -16.72 17.89 6.39
N ASP A 370 -16.15 17.55 7.53
CA ASP A 370 -16.27 18.27 8.80
C ASP A 370 -14.87 18.40 9.43
N PRO A 371 -14.24 19.58 9.39
CA PRO A 371 -14.79 20.88 8.95
C PRO A 371 -14.92 21.04 7.41
N PRO A 372 -15.91 21.81 6.92
CA PRO A 372 -16.23 21.88 5.48
C PRO A 372 -15.32 22.80 4.66
N THR A 373 -14.57 23.70 5.30
CA THR A 373 -13.66 24.62 4.59
C THR A 373 -12.31 24.75 5.30
N LEU A 374 -11.28 25.19 4.57
CA LEU A 374 -9.92 25.35 5.11
C LEU A 374 -9.86 26.35 6.28
N LYS A 375 -10.66 27.42 6.23
CA LYS A 375 -10.72 28.45 7.27
C LYS A 375 -11.31 27.92 8.58
N ASP A 376 -12.12 26.87 8.48
CA ASP A 376 -12.79 26.25 9.61
C ASP A 376 -11.94 25.13 10.24
N VAL A 377 -10.77 24.81 9.69
CA VAL A 377 -9.82 23.85 10.28
C VAL A 377 -8.95 24.58 11.30
N PRO A 378 -9.11 24.33 12.62
CA PRO A 378 -8.27 24.93 13.62
C PRO A 378 -6.91 24.21 13.69
N ASP A 379 -5.87 24.93 14.10
CA ASP A 379 -4.49 24.41 14.12
C ASP A 379 -4.32 23.22 15.08
N ASP A 380 -5.05 23.22 16.20
CA ASP A 380 -5.03 22.14 17.19
C ASP A 380 -5.55 20.81 16.62
N MET A 381 -6.54 20.85 15.72
CA MET A 381 -7.03 19.67 15.02
C MET A 381 -5.96 19.07 14.11
N VAL A 382 -5.15 19.91 13.45
CA VAL A 382 -4.00 19.45 12.67
C VAL A 382 -2.94 18.88 13.61
N ASP A 383 -2.59 19.58 14.69
CA ASP A 383 -1.55 19.16 15.64
C ASP A 383 -1.89 17.85 16.37
N ASN A 384 -3.18 17.59 16.62
CA ASN A 384 -3.65 16.35 17.23
C ASN A 384 -3.31 15.11 16.39
N TYR A 385 -3.26 15.20 15.05
CA TYR A 385 -2.80 14.09 14.20
C TYR A 385 -1.32 13.71 14.44
N PHE A 386 -0.51 14.65 14.92
CA PHE A 386 0.92 14.45 15.15
C PHE A 386 1.25 14.15 16.62
N SER A 387 0.23 14.23 17.49
CA SER A 387 0.39 14.02 18.93
C SER A 387 0.82 12.58 19.23
N PRO A 388 1.70 12.38 20.22
CA PRO A 388 2.17 11.05 20.59
C PRO A 388 1.01 10.15 21.02
N LEU A 389 1.14 8.87 20.69
CA LEU A 389 0.27 7.83 21.20
C LEU A 389 0.73 7.41 22.60
N ASN A 390 -0.06 6.55 23.26
CA ASN A 390 0.41 5.90 24.48
C ASN A 390 1.67 5.05 24.18
N GLU A 391 2.58 4.92 25.14
CA GLU A 391 3.86 4.21 24.96
C GLU A 391 3.72 2.75 24.45
N PHE A 392 2.59 2.12 24.78
CA PHE A 392 2.26 0.76 24.35
C PHE A 392 1.69 0.68 22.93
N GLU A 393 1.22 1.80 22.39
CA GLU A 393 0.59 1.91 21.08
C GLU A 393 1.55 2.46 20.02
N GLU A 394 2.63 3.14 20.40
CA GLU A 394 3.64 3.64 19.46
C GLU A 394 4.25 2.54 18.57
N LEU A 395 4.51 2.88 17.31
CA LEU A 395 5.17 1.98 16.37
C LEU A 395 6.63 1.81 16.77
N LYS A 396 7.02 0.58 17.13
CA LYS A 396 8.40 0.23 17.49
C LYS A 396 9.08 -0.45 16.31
N LEU A 397 9.91 0.29 15.58
CA LEU A 397 10.70 -0.23 14.47
C LEU A 397 12.07 -0.77 14.95
N PRO A 398 12.63 -1.82 14.34
CA PRO A 398 13.91 -2.41 14.75
C PRO A 398 15.13 -1.60 14.25
N THR A 399 15.20 -0.31 14.57
CA THR A 399 16.23 0.64 14.10
C THR A 399 17.65 0.33 14.56
N HIS A 400 17.80 -0.42 15.66
CA HIS A 400 19.10 -0.89 16.13
C HIS A 400 19.68 -2.05 15.31
N LEU A 401 18.89 -2.67 14.45
CA LEU A 401 19.31 -3.81 13.63
C LEU A 401 19.65 -3.41 12.19
N ARG A 402 19.13 -2.28 11.69
CA ARG A 402 19.19 -1.89 10.28
C ARG A 402 19.13 -0.38 10.11
N GLU A 403 19.91 0.14 9.18
CA GLU A 403 19.84 1.53 8.72
C GLU A 403 19.15 1.57 7.35
N ALA A 404 18.40 2.64 7.09
CA ALA A 404 17.71 2.80 5.80
C ALA A 404 18.71 3.05 4.67
N PHE A 405 18.42 2.51 3.49
CA PHE A 405 19.16 2.87 2.28
C PHE A 405 18.80 4.33 1.95
N ILE A 406 19.80 5.22 1.96
CA ILE A 406 19.65 6.64 1.61
C ILE A 406 19.69 6.81 0.09
#